data_AF-A0A087HRD5-F1
#
_entry.id   AF-A0A087HRD5-F1
#
_cell.length_a   1.000
_cell.length_b   1.000
_cell.length_c   1.000
_cell.angle_alpha   90.00
_cell.angle_beta   90.00
_cell.angle_gamma   90.00
#
_symmetry.space_group_name_H-M   'P 1'
#
loop_
_entity.id
_entity.type
_entity.pdbx_description
1 polymer ?
#
loop_
_entity_poly.entity_id
_entity_poly.type
_entity_poly.pdbx_seq_one_letter_code
_entity_poly.pdbx_strand_id
1 'polypeptide(L)'
;MKPVFLTKSHREEFALKRRHDEISDQHRRHNQITHSISNTVNTDRDQDLKRQRSHDRDEELAKKELIEQYLGTTKPKKRIIIKPNEKYRFSFDWEKSEDTSNRDTNIHEAQLLFGRGFRAGIDRREQRKLSSKSMNVVDKKLEDMNVRDWRIFKEDKNISYKGTKIPLPMRNWEESNLSCKLLKAVYRAGYKEPRAIQIAAIPLGVKQRDVIGIAETGSGKTAAFVLPMLDYIERLPLMSEENYMEGPYALVMVPTRELALQIEAETVKFARYLGFKVMSVIGGESIEKQALELSKGCEIVIATPGRLLDCLERRYVVLNQCNYVVLDEADRMIDMGFEPQVVGVLDAMPSSNLKPENEDGELDEKKVYRTTYMFSATMPYGVEKLAKNYLRNPVVVTVGTEGKIADTVSQQVIMIKESEKFSKLKKLLVELGDYKKAIVFVNTQIKAEFIVKNLEKLARFRVTTSHGGKSQEQRKTSLEGFRGNRFNVLVATDVLARGIDVEDIAHVINYDMPNKIEDYTHRTGRTGRAGKRGVSTTFLTLEDRDVFYDLKQMLIECKSPVPPELARHEASKFKPGTFRAHS
;
A
#
# COMPACT_ATOMS: atom_id res chain seq x y z
N MET A 1 -55.28 6.45 -1.25
CA MET A 1 -55.31 7.05 -2.60
C MET A 1 -56.76 7.19 -3.04
N LYS A 2 -57.20 8.35 -3.55
CA LYS A 2 -58.57 8.52 -4.08
C LYS A 2 -58.65 7.85 -5.47
N PRO A 3 -59.69 7.06 -5.76
CA PRO A 3 -59.86 6.44 -7.07
C PRO A 3 -60.16 7.50 -8.13
N VAL A 4 -59.37 7.52 -9.21
CA VAL A 4 -59.54 8.44 -10.34
C VAL A 4 -60.49 7.81 -11.36
N PHE A 5 -61.51 8.57 -11.78
CA PHE A 5 -62.44 8.10 -12.80
C PHE A 5 -61.76 8.06 -14.17
N LEU A 6 -61.66 6.86 -14.75
CA LEU A 6 -61.18 6.65 -16.11
C LEU A 6 -62.36 6.43 -17.06
N THR A 7 -62.33 7.03 -18.25
CA THR A 7 -63.32 6.78 -19.31
C THR A 7 -63.24 5.33 -19.80
N LYS A 8 -64.33 4.80 -20.38
CA LYS A 8 -64.41 3.39 -20.82
C LYS A 8 -63.29 3.02 -21.80
N SER A 9 -63.00 3.89 -22.78
CA SER A 9 -61.91 3.71 -23.75
C SER A 9 -60.54 3.61 -23.07
N HIS A 10 -60.25 4.48 -22.10
CA HIS A 10 -58.97 4.44 -21.37
C HIS A 10 -58.84 3.19 -20.48
N ARG A 11 -59.95 2.67 -19.92
CA ARG A 11 -59.90 1.40 -19.17
C ARG A 11 -59.61 0.20 -20.09
N GLU A 12 -60.16 0.20 -21.30
CA GLU A 12 -59.92 -0.84 -22.29
C GLU A 12 -58.46 -0.82 -22.77
N GLU A 13 -57.89 0.36 -23.05
CA GLU A 13 -56.46 0.49 -23.36
C GLU A 13 -55.56 0.03 -22.20
N PHE A 14 -55.87 0.42 -20.97
CA PHE A 14 -55.08 0.01 -19.81
C PHE A 14 -55.16 -1.49 -19.56
N ALA A 15 -56.34 -2.11 -19.79
CA ALA A 15 -56.53 -3.55 -19.69
C ALA A 15 -55.79 -4.30 -20.80
N LEU A 16 -55.78 -3.77 -22.03
CA LEU A 16 -55.01 -4.32 -23.15
C LEU A 16 -53.51 -4.25 -22.91
N LYS A 17 -53.02 -3.10 -22.44
CA LYS A 17 -51.60 -2.91 -22.10
C LYS A 17 -51.17 -3.86 -20.98
N ARG A 18 -51.99 -4.00 -19.94
CA ARG A 18 -51.73 -4.93 -18.83
C ARG A 18 -51.73 -6.40 -19.28
N ARG A 19 -52.64 -6.78 -20.19
CA ARG A 19 -52.60 -8.12 -20.82
C ARG A 19 -51.34 -8.33 -21.64
N HIS A 20 -50.89 -7.31 -22.38
CA HIS A 20 -49.68 -7.41 -23.18
C HIS A 20 -48.41 -7.56 -22.33
N ASP A 21 -48.35 -6.85 -21.21
CA ASP A 21 -47.27 -6.96 -20.22
C ASP A 21 -47.29 -8.35 -19.54
N GLU A 22 -48.48 -8.86 -19.16
CA GLU A 22 -48.62 -10.21 -18.57
C GLU A 22 -48.20 -11.32 -19.56
N ILE A 23 -48.54 -11.18 -20.84
CA ILE A 23 -48.12 -12.13 -21.89
C ILE A 23 -46.60 -12.05 -22.12
N SER A 24 -46.02 -10.85 -22.11
CA SER A 24 -44.57 -10.65 -22.27
C SER A 24 -43.79 -11.25 -21.09
N ASP A 25 -44.28 -11.07 -19.87
CA ASP A 25 -43.68 -11.67 -18.67
C ASP A 25 -43.81 -13.20 -18.66
N GLN A 26 -44.91 -13.76 -19.15
CA GLN A 26 -45.05 -15.20 -19.36
C GLN A 26 -44.03 -15.73 -20.38
N HIS A 27 -43.86 -15.05 -21.52
CA HIS A 27 -42.83 -15.43 -22.51
C HIS A 27 -41.41 -15.31 -21.95
N ARG A 28 -41.13 -14.28 -21.13
CA ARG A 28 -39.83 -14.10 -20.50
C ARG A 28 -39.53 -15.18 -19.47
N ARG A 29 -40.52 -15.58 -18.65
CA ARG A 29 -40.39 -16.69 -17.70
C ARG A 29 -40.22 -18.03 -18.43
N HIS A 30 -40.99 -18.26 -19.50
CA HIS A 30 -40.85 -19.46 -20.32
C HIS A 30 -39.44 -19.55 -20.92
N ASN A 31 -38.92 -18.46 -21.48
CA ASN A 31 -37.56 -18.40 -22.03
C ASN A 31 -36.46 -18.57 -20.98
N GLN A 32 -36.66 -18.10 -19.73
CA GLN A 32 -35.70 -18.35 -18.64
C GLN A 32 -35.71 -19.81 -18.19
N ILE A 33 -36.88 -20.44 -18.14
CA ILE A 33 -37.02 -21.86 -17.79
C ILE A 33 -36.42 -22.73 -18.90
N THR A 34 -36.66 -22.44 -20.18
CA THR A 34 -36.06 -23.19 -21.28
C THR A 34 -34.55 -23.01 -21.35
N HIS A 35 -34.00 -21.81 -21.09
CA HIS A 35 -32.55 -21.62 -21.04
C HIS A 35 -31.88 -22.28 -19.83
N SER A 36 -32.53 -22.28 -18.66
CA SER A 36 -31.99 -22.98 -17.48
C SER A 36 -31.99 -24.49 -17.69
N ILE A 37 -33.09 -25.06 -18.19
CA ILE A 37 -33.16 -26.49 -18.55
C ILE A 37 -32.13 -26.83 -19.64
N SER A 38 -31.97 -26.01 -20.69
CA SER A 38 -30.98 -26.27 -21.74
C SER A 38 -29.54 -26.24 -21.20
N ASN A 39 -29.25 -25.33 -20.27
CA ASN A 39 -27.93 -25.25 -19.66
C ASN A 39 -27.67 -26.45 -18.73
N THR A 40 -28.65 -26.86 -17.91
CA THR A 40 -28.53 -28.04 -17.04
C THR A 40 -28.35 -29.31 -17.87
N VAL A 41 -29.16 -29.51 -18.91
CA VAL A 41 -29.05 -30.66 -19.82
C VAL A 41 -27.71 -30.65 -20.57
N ASN A 42 -27.20 -29.49 -21.01
CA ASN A 42 -25.89 -29.42 -21.65
C ASN A 42 -24.74 -29.73 -20.67
N THR A 43 -24.80 -29.25 -19.42
CA THR A 43 -23.80 -29.59 -18.40
C THR A 43 -23.83 -31.05 -18.01
N ASP A 44 -25.02 -31.65 -17.88
CA ASP A 44 -25.16 -33.08 -17.56
C ASP A 44 -24.65 -33.94 -18.72
N ARG A 45 -24.96 -33.55 -19.97
CA ARG A 45 -24.49 -34.24 -21.18
C ARG A 45 -22.97 -34.14 -21.35
N ASP A 46 -22.37 -32.99 -21.03
CA ASP A 46 -20.90 -32.82 -21.03
C ASP A 46 -20.22 -33.63 -19.91
N GLN A 47 -20.86 -33.77 -18.75
CA GLN A 47 -20.38 -34.62 -17.67
C GLN A 47 -20.47 -36.10 -18.04
N ASP A 48 -21.57 -36.53 -18.66
CA ASP A 48 -21.77 -37.92 -19.10
C ASP A 48 -20.83 -38.28 -20.26
N LEU A 49 -20.59 -37.37 -21.21
CA LEU A 49 -19.58 -37.55 -22.27
C LEU A 49 -18.15 -37.63 -21.70
N LYS A 50 -17.84 -36.88 -20.64
CA LYS A 50 -16.56 -37.00 -19.93
C LYS A 50 -16.44 -38.33 -19.19
N ARG A 51 -17.52 -38.81 -18.56
CA ARG A 51 -17.57 -40.12 -17.89
C ARG A 51 -17.45 -41.27 -18.86
N GLN A 52 -18.10 -41.19 -20.02
CA GLN A 52 -17.93 -42.18 -21.08
C GLN A 52 -16.49 -42.18 -21.60
N ARG A 53 -15.91 -41.00 -21.88
CA ARG A 53 -14.50 -40.91 -22.33
C ARG A 53 -13.46 -41.31 -21.29
N SER A 54 -13.76 -41.24 -19.99
CA SER A 54 -12.91 -41.81 -18.95
C SER A 54 -13.09 -43.33 -18.92
N HIS A 55 -14.34 -43.81 -18.86
CA HIS A 55 -14.65 -45.24 -18.85
C HIS A 55 -14.06 -45.99 -20.07
N ASP A 56 -14.13 -45.41 -21.26
CA ASP A 56 -13.54 -46.00 -22.47
C ASP A 56 -12.01 -46.06 -22.39
N ARG A 57 -11.37 -45.03 -21.81
CA ARG A 57 -9.93 -44.99 -21.59
C ARG A 57 -9.49 -45.99 -20.52
N ASP A 58 -10.27 -46.11 -19.46
CA ASP A 58 -10.02 -47.00 -18.33
C ASP A 58 -10.19 -48.47 -18.78
N GLU A 59 -11.20 -48.78 -19.60
CA GLU A 59 -11.33 -50.10 -20.25
C GLU A 59 -10.15 -50.43 -21.17
N GLU A 60 -9.65 -49.46 -21.93
CA GLU A 60 -8.52 -49.66 -22.83
C GLU A 60 -7.21 -49.90 -22.05
N LEU A 61 -7.02 -49.21 -20.92
CA LEU A 61 -5.90 -49.40 -20.00
C LEU A 61 -5.98 -50.75 -19.28
N ALA A 62 -7.16 -51.15 -18.80
CA ALA A 62 -7.38 -52.45 -18.17
C ALA A 62 -7.15 -53.61 -19.15
N LYS A 63 -7.61 -53.48 -20.40
CA LYS A 63 -7.30 -54.44 -21.47
C LYS A 63 -5.79 -54.49 -21.75
N LYS A 64 -5.10 -53.35 -21.77
CA LYS A 64 -3.63 -53.30 -21.94
C LYS A 64 -2.88 -53.95 -20.78
N GLU A 65 -3.29 -53.72 -19.53
CA GLU A 65 -2.68 -54.37 -18.36
C GLU A 65 -2.90 -55.89 -18.36
N LEU A 66 -4.11 -56.35 -18.71
CA LEU A 66 -4.43 -57.78 -18.80
C LEU A 66 -3.64 -58.46 -19.93
N ILE A 67 -3.50 -57.80 -21.08
CA ILE A 67 -2.62 -58.25 -22.17
C ILE A 67 -1.16 -58.32 -21.68
N GLU A 68 -0.68 -57.29 -20.96
CA GLU A 68 0.69 -57.25 -20.46
C GLU A 68 0.98 -58.39 -19.46
N GLN A 69 0.02 -58.71 -18.59
CA GLN A 69 0.13 -59.74 -17.57
C GLN A 69 0.19 -61.17 -18.14
N TYR A 70 -0.59 -61.47 -19.20
CA TYR A 70 -0.71 -62.84 -19.74
C TYR A 70 0.16 -63.10 -20.98
N LEU A 71 0.42 -62.08 -21.81
CA LEU A 71 1.21 -62.24 -23.06
C LEU A 71 2.67 -61.79 -22.93
N GLY A 72 3.07 -61.29 -21.75
CA GLY A 72 4.48 -61.07 -21.40
C GLY A 72 5.24 -60.26 -22.44
N THR A 73 4.79 -59.05 -22.76
CA THR A 73 5.53 -58.19 -23.69
C THR A 73 6.82 -57.68 -23.05
N THR A 74 7.96 -57.89 -23.72
CA THR A 74 9.25 -57.30 -23.36
C THR A 74 9.17 -55.78 -23.49
N LYS A 75 8.98 -55.07 -22.38
CA LYS A 75 9.07 -53.59 -22.40
C LYS A 75 10.48 -53.20 -22.87
N PRO A 76 10.65 -52.33 -23.89
CA PRO A 76 11.89 -51.61 -24.02
C PRO A 76 12.03 -50.80 -22.74
N LYS A 77 13.06 -51.06 -21.93
CA LYS A 77 13.41 -50.17 -20.82
C LYS A 77 13.57 -48.78 -21.44
N LYS A 78 12.59 -47.89 -21.24
CA LYS A 78 12.80 -46.45 -21.43
C LYS A 78 13.88 -46.07 -20.42
N ARG A 79 15.14 -46.21 -20.82
CA ARG A 79 16.22 -45.49 -20.19
C ARG A 79 15.82 -44.03 -20.35
N ILE A 80 15.41 -43.42 -19.25
CA ILE A 80 15.33 -41.97 -19.15
C ILE A 80 16.76 -41.51 -19.45
N ILE A 81 17.00 -41.07 -20.69
CA ILE A 81 18.26 -40.41 -21.04
C ILE A 81 18.17 -39.05 -20.37
N ILE A 82 18.54 -39.00 -19.09
CA ILE A 82 18.73 -37.75 -18.39
C ILE A 82 19.88 -37.07 -19.13
N LYS A 83 19.58 -35.95 -19.82
CA LYS A 83 20.63 -35.15 -20.46
C LYS A 83 21.69 -34.85 -19.41
N PRO A 84 22.99 -34.84 -19.73
CA PRO A 84 24.06 -34.66 -18.73
C PRO A 84 23.85 -33.44 -17.81
N ASN A 85 23.17 -32.40 -18.31
CA ASN A 85 22.85 -31.17 -17.58
C ASN A 85 21.68 -31.29 -16.57
N GLU A 86 20.84 -32.33 -16.67
CA GLU A 86 19.72 -32.58 -15.74
C GLU A 86 20.08 -33.62 -14.67
N LYS A 87 21.19 -34.34 -14.83
CA LYS A 87 21.63 -35.43 -13.95
C LYS A 87 21.96 -34.97 -12.52
N TYR A 88 22.11 -33.67 -12.32
CA TYR A 88 22.36 -33.03 -11.03
C TYR A 88 21.29 -32.00 -10.64
N ARG A 89 20.14 -31.97 -11.34
CA ARG A 89 19.04 -31.07 -10.97
C ARG A 89 18.32 -31.65 -9.76
N PHE A 90 18.55 -31.06 -8.58
CA PHE A 90 17.75 -31.36 -7.40
C PHE A 90 16.29 -30.93 -7.66
N SER A 91 15.43 -31.91 -7.94
CA SER A 91 13.99 -31.72 -7.92
C SER A 91 13.52 -31.93 -6.49
N PHE A 92 12.97 -30.89 -5.88
CA PHE A 92 12.37 -30.97 -4.54
C PHE A 92 10.93 -31.51 -4.60
N ASP A 93 10.31 -31.45 -5.77
CA ASP A 93 8.98 -31.98 -6.03
C ASP A 93 9.07 -33.33 -6.74
N TRP A 94 8.14 -34.22 -6.38
CA TRP A 94 7.90 -35.48 -7.07
C TRP A 94 7.29 -35.23 -8.45
N GLU A 95 7.68 -36.03 -9.45
CA GLU A 95 7.08 -35.94 -10.78
C GLU A 95 5.69 -36.58 -10.79
N LYS A 96 4.74 -36.00 -11.55
CA LYS A 96 3.40 -36.61 -11.70
C LYS A 96 3.42 -38.02 -12.30
N SER A 97 4.51 -38.38 -12.99
CA SER A 97 4.76 -39.72 -13.52
C SER A 97 5.04 -40.77 -12.43
N GLU A 98 5.43 -40.33 -11.23
CA GLU A 98 5.67 -41.17 -10.05
C GLU A 98 4.39 -41.40 -9.24
N ASP A 99 3.27 -40.78 -9.64
CA ASP A 99 1.97 -41.02 -9.04
C ASP A 99 1.48 -42.44 -9.40
N THR A 100 1.32 -43.26 -8.37
CA THR A 100 0.90 -44.65 -8.47
C THR A 100 -0.61 -44.83 -8.33
N SER A 101 -1.35 -43.77 -7.99
CA SER A 101 -2.80 -43.82 -7.78
C SER A 101 -3.62 -43.96 -9.07
N ASN A 102 -2.98 -43.83 -10.24
CA ASN A 102 -3.60 -44.06 -11.55
C ASN A 102 -3.87 -45.55 -11.87
N ARG A 103 -3.57 -46.49 -10.95
CA ARG A 103 -3.85 -47.92 -11.14
C ARG A 103 -5.28 -48.23 -10.67
N ASP A 104 -6.06 -48.78 -11.58
CA ASP A 104 -7.46 -49.18 -11.38
C ASP A 104 -7.61 -50.36 -10.42
N THR A 105 -7.41 -50.09 -9.13
CA THR A 105 -8.09 -50.84 -8.08
C THR A 105 -8.86 -49.84 -7.25
N ASN A 106 -10.18 -49.81 -7.44
CA ASN A 106 -11.16 -49.19 -6.53
C ASN A 106 -11.18 -49.91 -5.17
N ILE A 107 -10.02 -50.03 -4.52
CA ILE A 107 -9.85 -50.68 -3.24
C ILE A 107 -8.92 -49.77 -2.44
N HIS A 108 -9.38 -49.39 -1.24
CA HIS A 108 -8.71 -48.55 -0.24
C HIS A 108 -9.00 -47.04 -0.26
N GLU A 109 -10.24 -46.61 -0.54
CA GLU A 109 -10.74 -45.57 0.37
C GLU A 109 -10.91 -46.23 1.73
N ALA A 110 -10.09 -45.84 2.70
CA ALA A 110 -10.17 -46.34 4.07
C ALA A 110 -11.62 -46.17 4.56
N GLN A 111 -12.28 -47.30 4.81
CA GLN A 111 -13.66 -47.32 5.27
C GLN A 111 -13.70 -46.61 6.62
N LEU A 112 -14.30 -45.43 6.67
CA LEU A 112 -14.45 -44.64 7.89
C LEU A 112 -15.24 -45.50 8.89
N LEU A 113 -14.60 -45.91 9.99
CA LEU A 113 -15.13 -46.79 11.06
C LEU A 113 -16.59 -46.49 11.43
N PHE A 114 -17.56 -46.99 10.67
CA PHE A 114 -19.00 -46.82 10.85
C PHE A 114 -19.44 -45.38 11.22
N GLY A 115 -18.84 -44.35 10.60
CA GLY A 115 -19.15 -42.93 10.87
C GLY A 115 -18.66 -42.40 12.23
N ARG A 116 -17.90 -43.20 12.99
CA ARG A 116 -17.27 -42.83 14.28
C ARG A 116 -15.77 -42.52 14.16
N GLY A 117 -15.11 -43.02 13.11
CA GLY A 117 -13.71 -42.75 12.80
C GLY A 117 -13.52 -41.51 11.93
N PHE A 118 -12.42 -40.79 12.15
CA PHE A 118 -11.98 -39.64 11.35
C PHE A 118 -10.63 -39.96 10.71
N ARG A 119 -10.41 -39.49 9.47
CA ARG A 119 -9.09 -39.50 8.82
C ARG A 119 -8.12 -38.67 9.67
N ALA A 120 -6.94 -39.24 9.95
CA ALA A 120 -5.89 -38.53 10.66
C ALA A 120 -5.38 -37.34 9.81
N GLY A 121 -5.07 -36.22 10.47
CA GLY A 121 -4.52 -35.02 9.82
C GLY A 121 -5.54 -34.08 9.15
N ILE A 122 -6.80 -34.50 8.98
CA ILE A 122 -7.88 -33.64 8.45
C ILE A 122 -8.73 -33.14 9.63
N ASP A 123 -9.16 -31.88 9.63
CA ASP A 123 -9.98 -31.32 10.71
C ASP A 123 -11.26 -32.16 10.90
N ARG A 124 -11.53 -32.59 12.14
CA ARG A 124 -12.73 -33.37 12.49
C ARG A 124 -14.03 -32.63 12.16
N ARG A 125 -14.04 -31.29 12.18
CA ARG A 125 -15.19 -30.44 11.84
C ARG A 125 -15.40 -30.38 10.33
N GLU A 126 -14.34 -30.24 9.54
CA GLU A 126 -14.42 -30.35 8.08
C GLU A 126 -14.94 -31.73 7.67
N GLN A 127 -14.47 -32.79 8.34
CA GLN A 127 -14.97 -34.16 8.14
C GLN A 127 -16.42 -34.37 8.62
N ARG A 128 -16.92 -33.55 9.57
CA ARG A 128 -18.28 -33.64 10.12
C ARG A 128 -19.34 -32.83 9.36
N LYS A 129 -18.97 -32.15 8.26
CA LYS A 129 -19.76 -31.19 7.42
C LYS A 129 -19.55 -29.73 7.80
N LEU A 130 -19.37 -28.90 6.76
CA LEU A 130 -19.95 -27.59 6.38
C LEU A 130 -20.50 -26.60 7.46
N SER A 131 -20.28 -26.78 8.74
CA SER A 131 -20.77 -25.87 9.78
C SER A 131 -19.85 -25.87 10.98
N SER A 132 -18.74 -25.17 10.83
CA SER A 132 -18.14 -24.46 11.94
C SER A 132 -17.61 -23.14 11.42
N LYS A 133 -18.41 -22.06 11.57
CA LYS A 133 -17.85 -20.72 11.56
C LYS A 133 -16.82 -20.67 12.67
N SER A 134 -15.54 -20.72 12.32
CA SER A 134 -14.49 -20.16 13.16
C SER A 134 -14.91 -18.72 13.44
N MET A 135 -15.25 -18.40 14.69
CA MET A 135 -15.48 -17.00 15.06
C MET A 135 -14.18 -16.25 14.80
N ASN A 136 -14.23 -15.26 13.92
CA ASN A 136 -13.10 -14.40 13.67
C ASN A 136 -12.82 -13.63 14.97
N VAL A 137 -11.55 -13.41 15.29
CA VAL A 137 -11.12 -12.68 16.50
C VAL A 137 -11.78 -11.29 16.60
N VAL A 138 -12.14 -10.71 15.45
CA VAL A 138 -12.83 -9.42 15.31
C VAL A 138 -14.23 -9.39 15.94
N ASP A 139 -14.92 -10.53 16.08
CA ASP A 139 -16.30 -10.59 16.61
C ASP A 139 -16.36 -10.67 18.15
N LYS A 140 -15.21 -10.77 18.83
CA LYS A 140 -15.15 -10.84 20.30
C LYS A 140 -15.29 -9.44 20.93
N LYS A 141 -15.88 -9.34 22.12
CA LYS A 141 -15.85 -8.08 22.89
C LYS A 141 -14.43 -7.82 23.41
N LEU A 142 -14.12 -6.55 23.72
CA LEU A 142 -12.79 -6.13 24.18
C LEU A 142 -12.39 -6.84 25.49
N GLU A 143 -13.36 -7.01 26.40
CA GLU A 143 -13.20 -7.67 27.69
C GLU A 143 -12.84 -9.16 27.57
N ASP A 144 -13.25 -9.80 26.47
CA ASP A 144 -13.03 -11.23 26.21
C ASP A 144 -11.73 -11.51 25.42
N MET A 145 -10.94 -10.47 25.12
CA MET A 145 -9.73 -10.60 24.30
C MET A 145 -8.54 -11.10 25.12
N ASN A 146 -8.09 -12.32 24.81
CA ASN A 146 -6.90 -12.90 25.44
C ASN A 146 -5.60 -12.46 24.75
N VAL A 147 -4.46 -12.70 25.40
CA VAL A 147 -3.11 -12.44 24.84
C VAL A 147 -2.90 -13.13 23.48
N ARG A 148 -3.47 -14.33 23.30
CA ARG A 148 -3.45 -15.06 22.02
C ARG A 148 -4.26 -14.33 20.94
N ASP A 149 -5.43 -13.81 21.29
CA ASP A 149 -6.30 -13.09 20.36
C ASP A 149 -5.61 -11.81 19.88
N TRP A 150 -4.95 -11.08 20.77
CA TRP A 150 -4.13 -9.92 20.41
C TRP A 150 -2.94 -10.26 19.53
N ARG A 151 -2.34 -11.45 19.70
CA ARG A 151 -1.27 -11.92 18.81
C ARG A 151 -1.81 -12.17 17.41
N ILE A 152 -2.91 -12.91 17.29
CA ILE A 152 -3.57 -13.18 16.00
C ILE A 152 -4.00 -11.87 15.34
N PHE A 153 -4.61 -10.95 16.09
CA PHE A 153 -5.02 -9.65 15.56
C PHE A 153 -3.85 -8.83 14.98
N LYS A 154 -2.69 -8.86 15.65
CA LYS A 154 -1.47 -8.22 15.15
C LYS A 154 -0.93 -8.91 13.90
N GLU A 155 -0.92 -10.24 13.87
CA GLU A 155 -0.52 -11.03 12.69
C GLU A 155 -1.44 -10.75 11.50
N ASP A 156 -2.76 -10.77 11.69
CA ASP A 156 -3.76 -10.48 10.65
C ASP A 156 -3.62 -9.07 10.06
N LYS A 157 -3.21 -8.11 10.88
CA LYS A 157 -2.98 -6.71 10.46
C LYS A 157 -1.53 -6.42 10.06
N ASN A 158 -0.64 -7.43 10.06
CA ASN A 158 0.80 -7.31 9.80
C ASN A 158 1.48 -6.24 10.66
N ILE A 159 1.18 -6.18 11.97
CA ILE A 159 1.73 -5.22 12.92
C ILE A 159 2.78 -5.91 13.80
N SER A 160 3.97 -5.32 13.88
CA SER A 160 5.03 -5.71 14.81
C SER A 160 5.42 -4.52 15.68
N TYR A 161 5.79 -4.81 16.93
CA TYR A 161 6.25 -3.81 17.89
C TYR A 161 7.62 -4.19 18.43
N LYS A 162 8.51 -3.20 18.61
CA LYS A 162 9.73 -3.30 19.41
C LYS A 162 9.74 -2.18 20.45
N GLY A 163 10.09 -2.51 21.68
CA GLY A 163 10.13 -1.56 22.80
C GLY A 163 9.46 -2.12 24.05
N THR A 164 9.40 -1.30 25.11
CA THR A 164 8.85 -1.68 26.42
C THR A 164 7.49 -1.01 26.67
N LYS A 165 6.68 -1.60 27.58
CA LYS A 165 5.38 -1.07 28.05
C LYS A 165 4.44 -0.64 26.91
N ILE A 166 4.21 -1.54 25.94
CA ILE A 166 3.40 -1.27 24.74
C ILE A 166 1.91 -1.39 25.09
N PRO A 167 1.08 -0.34 24.88
CA PRO A 167 -0.37 -0.43 25.03
C PRO A 167 -0.98 -1.35 23.97
N LEU A 168 -2.14 -1.91 24.27
CA LEU A 168 -2.87 -2.74 23.32
C LEU A 168 -3.33 -1.91 22.11
N PRO A 169 -3.28 -2.47 20.88
CA PRO A 169 -3.79 -1.80 19.69
C PRO A 169 -5.31 -1.62 19.77
N MET A 170 -5.82 -0.54 19.16
CA MET A 170 -7.27 -0.31 19.06
C MET A 170 -7.87 -1.13 17.92
N ARG A 171 -9.09 -1.69 18.08
CA ARG A 171 -9.73 -2.49 17.01
C ARG A 171 -10.65 -1.68 16.12
N ASN A 172 -11.27 -0.65 16.69
CA ASN A 172 -12.18 0.30 16.04
C ASN A 172 -11.92 1.71 16.59
N TRP A 173 -12.57 2.74 16.03
CA TRP A 173 -12.37 4.12 16.45
C TRP A 173 -12.89 4.38 17.87
N GLU A 174 -13.93 3.68 18.32
CA GLU A 174 -14.49 3.84 19.66
C GLU A 174 -13.50 3.44 20.76
N GLU A 175 -12.63 2.47 20.48
CA GLU A 175 -11.55 2.01 21.37
C GLU A 175 -10.30 2.91 21.35
N SER A 176 -10.29 4.00 20.58
CA SER A 176 -9.11 4.86 20.43
C SER A 176 -8.86 5.80 21.62
N ASN A 177 -9.82 5.95 22.54
CA ASN A 177 -9.81 6.93 23.62
C ASN A 177 -9.61 8.39 23.17
N LEU A 178 -10.08 8.73 21.95
CA LEU A 178 -10.09 10.11 21.46
C LEU A 178 -11.35 10.85 21.92
N SER A 179 -11.30 12.17 21.97
CA SER A 179 -12.48 12.99 22.29
C SER A 179 -13.66 12.75 21.34
N CYS A 180 -14.89 12.91 21.84
CA CYS A 180 -16.10 12.73 21.03
C CYS A 180 -16.14 13.69 19.81
N LYS A 181 -15.54 14.89 19.94
CA LYS A 181 -15.43 15.85 18.84
C LYS A 181 -14.50 15.32 17.74
N LEU A 182 -13.36 14.75 18.12
CA LEU A 182 -12.41 14.12 17.20
C LEU A 182 -13.00 12.90 16.52
N LEU A 183 -13.67 12.01 17.25
CA LEU A 183 -14.34 10.84 16.66
C LEU A 183 -15.40 11.26 15.62
N LYS A 184 -16.17 12.32 15.92
CA LYS A 184 -17.12 12.89 14.95
C LYS A 184 -16.40 13.43 13.70
N ALA A 185 -15.26 14.08 13.87
CA ALA A 185 -14.44 14.57 12.76
C ALA A 185 -13.90 13.43 11.89
N VAL A 186 -13.41 12.34 12.51
CA VAL A 186 -12.93 11.12 11.83
C VAL A 186 -14.01 10.53 10.93
N TYR A 187 -15.21 10.29 11.48
CA TYR A 187 -16.32 9.73 10.71
C TYR A 187 -16.81 10.67 9.60
N ARG A 188 -16.85 11.98 9.84
CA ARG A 188 -17.24 12.98 8.83
C ARG A 188 -16.21 13.14 7.73
N ALA A 189 -14.93 12.95 8.03
CA ALA A 189 -13.85 12.93 7.04
C ALA A 189 -13.87 11.65 6.17
N GLY A 190 -14.70 10.66 6.50
CA GLY A 190 -14.90 9.44 5.70
C GLY A 190 -14.06 8.25 6.15
N TYR A 191 -13.41 8.32 7.30
CA TYR A 191 -12.62 7.23 7.87
C TYR A 191 -13.53 6.19 8.54
N LYS A 192 -14.01 5.20 7.77
CA LYS A 192 -14.90 4.15 8.27
C LYS A 192 -14.24 3.21 9.27
N GLU A 193 -13.03 2.76 8.96
CA GLU A 193 -12.25 1.85 9.80
C GLU A 193 -10.80 2.33 9.90
N PRO A 194 -10.13 2.12 11.04
CA PRO A 194 -8.73 2.50 11.21
C PRO A 194 -7.80 1.57 10.42
N ARG A 195 -6.79 2.16 9.79
CA ARG A 195 -5.73 1.41 9.08
C ARG A 195 -4.74 0.82 10.08
N ALA A 196 -3.98 -0.21 9.67
CA ALA A 196 -3.04 -0.92 10.55
C ALA A 196 -2.05 -0.02 11.31
N ILE A 197 -1.51 1.03 10.65
CA ILE A 197 -0.62 1.99 11.34
C ILE A 197 -1.36 2.87 12.34
N GLN A 198 -2.63 3.21 12.08
CA GLN A 198 -3.48 4.01 12.98
C GLN A 198 -3.86 3.18 14.21
N ILE A 199 -4.27 1.92 13.97
CA ILE A 199 -4.54 0.90 15.00
C ILE A 199 -3.38 0.79 15.99
N ALA A 200 -2.16 0.81 15.48
CA ALA A 200 -0.97 0.60 16.28
C ALA A 200 -0.43 1.87 16.95
N ALA A 201 -0.43 2.99 16.24
CA ALA A 201 0.29 4.21 16.65
C ALA A 201 -0.56 5.22 17.43
N ILE A 202 -1.89 5.23 17.26
CA ILE A 202 -2.76 6.17 17.99
C ILE A 202 -2.76 5.90 19.51
N PRO A 203 -2.91 4.65 19.98
CA PRO A 203 -2.88 4.38 21.43
C PRO A 203 -1.55 4.77 22.09
N LEU A 204 -0.43 4.67 21.35
CA LEU A 204 0.89 5.11 21.82
C LEU A 204 0.93 6.62 22.04
N GLY A 205 0.30 7.39 21.15
CA GLY A 205 0.30 8.86 21.19
C GLY A 205 -0.60 9.43 22.27
N VAL A 206 -1.75 8.79 22.49
CA VAL A 206 -2.64 9.12 23.62
C VAL A 206 -1.93 8.87 24.97
N LYS A 207 -1.01 7.90 25.01
CA LYS A 207 -0.12 7.64 26.16
C LYS A 207 1.18 8.45 26.12
N GLN A 208 1.32 9.40 25.20
CA GLN A 208 2.49 10.29 25.06
C GLN A 208 3.83 9.54 24.95
N ARG A 209 3.83 8.34 24.35
CA ARG A 209 5.06 7.60 24.04
C ARG A 209 5.68 8.11 22.75
N ASP A 210 7.01 8.10 22.69
CA ASP A 210 7.72 8.36 21.44
C ASP A 210 7.57 7.15 20.50
N VAL A 211 7.42 7.41 19.20
CA VAL A 211 7.08 6.36 18.23
C VAL A 211 7.97 6.46 17.00
N ILE A 212 8.52 5.32 16.57
CA ILE A 212 9.11 5.16 15.25
C ILE A 212 8.15 4.31 14.41
N GLY A 213 7.43 4.93 13.48
CA GLY A 213 6.49 4.26 12.60
C GLY A 213 7.12 3.89 11.26
N ILE A 214 7.40 2.61 11.06
CA ILE A 214 7.87 2.05 9.79
C ILE A 214 6.65 1.60 8.99
N ALA A 215 6.28 2.38 7.98
CA ALA A 215 5.14 2.06 7.12
C ALA A 215 5.23 2.76 5.76
N GLU A 216 4.74 2.06 4.74
CA GLU A 216 4.70 2.54 3.36
C GLU A 216 3.86 3.82 3.19
N THR A 217 4.14 4.59 2.13
CA THR A 217 3.32 5.75 1.76
C THR A 217 1.88 5.33 1.44
N GLY A 218 0.90 6.09 1.92
CA GLY A 218 -0.51 5.73 1.75
C GLY A 218 -1.03 4.68 2.75
N SER A 219 -0.25 4.27 3.76
CA SER A 219 -0.74 3.44 4.87
C SER A 219 -1.67 4.19 5.85
N GLY A 220 -1.80 5.51 5.71
CA GLY A 220 -2.62 6.35 6.59
C GLY A 220 -1.85 7.00 7.75
N LYS A 221 -0.52 7.17 7.61
CA LYS A 221 0.38 7.76 8.61
C LYS A 221 -0.09 9.12 9.12
N THR A 222 -0.57 9.99 8.23
CA THR A 222 -1.03 11.34 8.58
C THR A 222 -2.05 11.34 9.72
N ALA A 223 -3.14 10.59 9.60
CA ALA A 223 -4.13 10.51 10.67
C ALA A 223 -3.59 9.80 11.93
N ALA A 224 -2.61 8.91 11.78
CA ALA A 224 -2.01 8.18 12.90
C ALA A 224 -1.25 9.10 13.89
N PHE A 225 -0.65 10.19 13.39
CA PHE A 225 -0.02 11.20 14.26
C PHE A 225 -0.88 12.45 14.47
N VAL A 226 -1.71 12.85 13.50
CA VAL A 226 -2.56 14.04 13.64
C VAL A 226 -3.62 13.85 14.72
N LEU A 227 -4.26 12.68 14.80
CA LEU A 227 -5.32 12.45 15.79
C LEU A 227 -4.83 12.53 17.24
N PRO A 228 -3.77 11.81 17.66
CA PRO A 228 -3.23 11.98 19.01
C PRO A 228 -2.61 13.36 19.25
N MET A 229 -2.08 14.04 18.22
CA MET A 229 -1.62 15.42 18.32
C MET A 229 -2.77 16.38 18.65
N LEU A 230 -3.91 16.25 17.98
CA LEU A 230 -5.08 17.08 18.25
C LEU A 230 -5.69 16.78 19.63
N ASP A 231 -5.71 15.51 20.05
CA ASP A 231 -6.15 15.12 21.39
C ASP A 231 -5.24 15.71 22.49
N TYR A 232 -3.94 15.80 22.22
CA TYR A 232 -2.98 16.47 23.07
C TYR A 232 -3.26 17.98 23.17
N ILE A 233 -3.43 18.67 22.03
CA ILE A 233 -3.69 20.11 21.98
C ILE A 233 -5.02 20.46 22.66
N GLU A 234 -6.04 19.61 22.56
CA GLU A 234 -7.34 19.82 23.22
C GLU A 234 -7.24 19.88 24.76
N ARG A 235 -6.17 19.34 25.35
CA ARG A 235 -5.92 19.39 26.80
C ARG A 235 -5.15 20.65 27.23
N LEU A 236 -4.66 21.44 26.29
CA LEU A 236 -3.88 22.65 26.56
C LEU A 236 -4.76 23.90 26.58
N PRO A 237 -4.27 25.02 27.15
CA PRO A 237 -4.95 26.31 27.06
C PRO A 237 -5.18 26.72 25.61
N LEU A 238 -6.30 27.40 25.34
CA LEU A 238 -6.59 27.96 24.02
C LEU A 238 -5.58 29.06 23.68
N MET A 239 -5.27 29.23 22.39
CA MET A 239 -4.38 30.30 21.96
C MET A 239 -4.97 31.69 22.28
N SER A 240 -4.26 32.45 23.10
CA SER A 240 -4.52 33.82 23.57
C SER A 240 -3.34 34.72 23.17
N GLU A 241 -3.45 36.03 23.44
CA GLU A 241 -2.38 36.97 23.07
C GLU A 241 -1.04 36.71 23.78
N GLU A 242 -1.10 36.10 24.96
CA GLU A 242 0.08 35.81 25.78
C GLU A 242 0.82 34.57 25.28
N ASN A 243 0.09 33.52 24.89
CA ASN A 243 0.73 32.26 24.52
C ASN A 243 1.13 32.20 23.05
N TYR A 244 0.51 32.93 22.12
CA TYR A 244 0.87 32.77 20.71
C TYR A 244 2.30 33.24 20.42
N MET A 245 2.85 34.13 21.27
CA MET A 245 4.25 34.58 21.22
C MET A 245 5.25 33.46 21.56
N GLU A 246 4.81 32.39 22.23
CA GLU A 246 5.64 31.24 22.60
C GLU A 246 5.73 30.17 21.50
N GLY A 247 5.02 30.37 20.37
CA GLY A 247 5.06 29.50 19.21
C GLY A 247 3.93 28.48 19.12
N PRO A 248 3.99 27.50 18.20
CA PRO A 248 2.97 26.45 18.10
C PRO A 248 3.11 25.40 19.21
N TYR A 249 2.01 24.70 19.50
CA TYR A 249 2.01 23.52 20.38
C TYR A 249 2.60 22.29 19.70
N ALA A 250 2.42 22.19 18.38
CA ALA A 250 2.88 21.06 17.59
C ALA A 250 3.58 21.48 16.29
N LEU A 251 4.62 20.73 15.94
CA LEU A 251 5.37 20.87 14.71
C LEU A 251 5.39 19.55 13.93
N VAL A 252 5.04 19.63 12.64
CA VAL A 252 5.20 18.52 11.69
C VAL A 252 6.23 18.92 10.64
N MET A 253 7.40 18.27 10.65
CA MET A 253 8.43 18.45 9.64
C MET A 253 8.32 17.39 8.54
N VAL A 254 8.40 17.86 7.30
CA VAL A 254 8.23 17.04 6.09
C VAL A 254 9.26 17.43 5.02
N PRO A 255 9.74 16.50 4.18
CA PRO A 255 10.80 16.77 3.21
C PRO A 255 10.38 17.69 2.06
N THR A 256 9.09 17.69 1.66
CA THR A 256 8.65 18.46 0.50
C THR A 256 7.44 19.34 0.75
N ARG A 257 7.34 20.40 -0.06
CA ARG A 257 6.26 21.38 -0.04
C ARG A 257 4.92 20.74 -0.37
N GLU A 258 4.92 19.83 -1.35
CA GLU A 258 3.73 19.11 -1.81
C GLU A 258 3.16 18.23 -0.70
N LEU A 259 4.05 17.54 0.05
CA LEU A 259 3.65 16.72 1.19
C LEU A 259 3.15 17.58 2.36
N ALA A 260 3.78 18.73 2.61
CA ALA A 260 3.33 19.68 3.62
C ALA A 260 1.89 20.16 3.36
N LEU A 261 1.61 20.59 2.13
CA LEU A 261 0.27 21.04 1.72
C LEU A 261 -0.76 19.91 1.81
N GLN A 262 -0.37 18.67 1.52
CA GLN A 262 -1.24 17.51 1.68
C GLN A 262 -1.58 17.27 3.16
N ILE A 263 -0.57 17.29 4.03
CA ILE A 263 -0.77 17.09 5.47
C ILE A 263 -1.56 18.25 6.07
N GLU A 264 -1.34 19.49 5.61
CA GLU A 264 -2.12 20.66 6.02
C GLU A 264 -3.58 20.50 5.66
N ALA A 265 -3.88 20.18 4.39
CA ALA A 265 -5.25 19.96 3.95
C ALA A 265 -5.95 18.83 4.75
N GLU A 266 -5.23 17.76 5.08
CA GLU A 266 -5.76 16.68 5.89
C GLU A 266 -5.96 17.08 7.36
N THR A 267 -5.00 17.80 7.95
CA THR A 267 -5.05 18.26 9.34
C THR A 267 -6.18 19.26 9.54
N VAL A 268 -6.39 20.18 8.59
CA VAL A 268 -7.48 21.17 8.62
C VAL A 268 -8.87 20.50 8.65
N LYS A 269 -9.05 19.34 8.01
CA LYS A 269 -10.33 18.60 8.06
C LYS A 269 -10.70 18.21 9.49
N PHE A 270 -9.73 17.83 10.31
CA PHE A 270 -9.94 17.46 11.70
C PHE A 270 -9.93 18.69 12.63
N ALA A 271 -8.93 19.56 12.47
CA ALA A 271 -8.72 20.74 13.32
C ALA A 271 -9.92 21.72 13.32
N ARG A 272 -10.65 21.83 12.21
CA ARG A 272 -11.85 22.70 12.10
C ARG A 272 -12.93 22.34 13.13
N TYR A 273 -13.04 21.08 13.55
CA TYR A 273 -14.02 20.66 14.56
C TYR A 273 -13.64 21.10 15.99
N LEU A 274 -12.37 21.43 16.21
CA LEU A 274 -11.82 21.89 17.48
C LEU A 274 -11.54 23.40 17.49
N GLY A 275 -11.56 24.05 16.33
CA GLY A 275 -11.27 25.49 16.20
C GLY A 275 -9.77 25.82 16.16
N PHE A 276 -8.91 24.82 15.96
CA PHE A 276 -7.46 25.03 15.90
C PHE A 276 -7.01 25.54 14.53
N LYS A 277 -6.05 26.46 14.54
CA LYS A 277 -5.41 27.01 13.36
C LYS A 277 -4.20 26.15 12.99
N VAL A 278 -4.13 25.80 11.72
CA VAL A 278 -3.03 25.04 11.11
C VAL A 278 -2.41 25.92 10.04
N MET A 279 -1.08 25.93 9.96
CA MET A 279 -0.35 26.72 8.98
C MET A 279 0.82 25.94 8.40
N SER A 280 1.03 26.07 7.09
CA SER A 280 2.23 25.55 6.45
C SER A 280 3.34 26.59 6.26
N VAL A 281 4.56 26.23 6.68
CA VAL A 281 5.79 27.04 6.54
C VAL A 281 6.69 26.36 5.52
N ILE A 282 6.45 26.70 4.25
CA ILE A 282 7.08 26.09 3.08
C ILE A 282 7.70 27.14 2.17
N GLY A 283 8.75 26.77 1.44
CA GLY A 283 9.32 27.69 0.45
C GLY A 283 8.38 27.93 -0.74
N GLY A 284 8.68 28.93 -1.57
CA GLY A 284 7.91 29.25 -2.78
C GLY A 284 6.84 30.32 -2.57
N GLU A 285 6.54 30.64 -1.32
CA GLU A 285 5.76 31.82 -0.94
C GLU A 285 6.65 32.90 -0.32
N SER A 286 6.17 34.15 -0.32
CA SER A 286 6.88 35.24 0.34
C SER A 286 7.03 34.95 1.84
N ILE A 287 8.24 35.13 2.35
CA ILE A 287 8.52 34.94 3.78
C ILE A 287 7.76 35.96 4.64
N GLU A 288 7.55 37.16 4.13
CA GLU A 288 6.84 38.23 4.82
C GLU A 288 5.36 37.87 5.01
N LYS A 289 4.75 37.25 3.98
CA LYS A 289 3.37 36.79 4.06
C LYS A 289 3.23 35.68 5.12
N GLN A 290 4.12 34.70 5.10
CA GLN A 290 4.13 33.62 6.09
C GLN A 290 4.41 34.15 7.50
N ALA A 291 5.32 35.11 7.65
CA ALA A 291 5.62 35.74 8.93
C ALA A 291 4.41 36.52 9.48
N LEU A 292 3.68 37.25 8.63
CA LEU A 292 2.46 37.95 9.00
C LEU A 292 1.32 37.00 9.40
N GLU A 293 1.25 35.83 8.77
CA GLU A 293 0.31 34.80 9.17
C GLU A 293 0.73 34.18 10.52
N LEU A 294 2.01 33.82 10.68
CA LEU A 294 2.56 33.28 11.93
C LEU A 294 2.35 34.24 13.11
N SER A 295 2.46 35.55 12.89
CA SER A 295 2.23 36.56 13.93
C SER A 295 0.78 36.64 14.41
N LYS A 296 -0.18 36.00 13.72
CA LYS A 296 -1.59 35.88 14.17
C LYS A 296 -1.82 34.68 15.10
N GLY A 297 -0.76 33.93 15.40
CA GLY A 297 -0.79 32.72 16.23
C GLY A 297 -1.35 31.50 15.50
N CYS A 298 -0.74 30.35 15.72
CA CYS A 298 -1.22 29.05 15.25
C CYS A 298 -0.84 27.94 16.23
N GLU A 299 -1.74 26.98 16.42
CA GLU A 299 -1.51 25.82 17.28
C GLU A 299 -0.59 24.80 16.63
N ILE A 300 -0.68 24.65 15.31
CA ILE A 300 0.03 23.62 14.54
C ILE A 300 0.77 24.24 13.36
N VAL A 301 2.07 23.98 13.28
CA VAL A 301 2.91 24.33 12.12
C VAL A 301 3.30 23.07 11.36
N ILE A 302 3.16 23.08 10.04
CA ILE A 302 3.62 22.03 9.14
C ILE A 302 4.69 22.63 8.23
N ALA A 303 5.92 22.15 8.27
CA ALA A 303 7.02 22.86 7.64
C ALA A 303 8.03 21.98 6.92
N THR A 304 8.68 22.56 5.92
CA THR A 304 9.91 21.99 5.35
C THR A 304 11.12 22.45 6.17
N PRO A 305 12.07 21.56 6.52
CA PRO A 305 13.17 21.86 7.46
C PRO A 305 13.94 23.15 7.15
N GLY A 306 14.38 23.33 5.90
CA GLY A 306 15.14 24.53 5.52
C GLY A 306 14.35 25.83 5.72
N ARG A 307 13.07 25.86 5.31
CA ARG A 307 12.24 27.05 5.47
C ARG A 307 11.95 27.37 6.94
N LEU A 308 11.73 26.34 7.74
CA LEU A 308 11.48 26.51 9.17
C LEU A 308 12.72 27.05 9.88
N LEU A 309 13.90 26.51 9.56
CA LEU A 309 15.16 26.99 10.12
C LEU A 309 15.40 28.47 9.78
N ASP A 310 15.18 28.88 8.53
CA ASP A 310 15.26 30.30 8.14
C ASP A 310 14.33 31.19 8.99
N CYS A 311 13.11 30.72 9.28
CA CYS A 311 12.15 31.43 10.11
C CYS A 311 12.57 31.49 11.59
N LEU A 312 13.23 30.45 12.11
CA LEU A 312 13.77 30.41 13.48
C LEU A 312 14.98 31.35 13.62
N GLU A 313 15.92 31.30 12.67
CA GLU A 313 17.12 32.14 12.68
C GLU A 313 16.78 33.63 12.60
N ARG A 314 15.75 33.99 11.82
CA ARG A 314 15.23 35.37 11.71
C ARG A 314 14.27 35.74 12.85
N ARG A 315 13.98 34.83 13.77
CA ARG A 315 13.03 34.99 14.89
C ARG A 315 11.62 35.38 14.46
N TYR A 316 11.17 34.92 13.29
CA TYR A 316 9.75 35.03 12.91
C TYR A 316 8.86 34.03 13.67
N VAL A 317 9.46 32.94 14.15
CA VAL A 317 8.80 31.93 14.98
C VAL A 317 9.74 31.49 16.09
N VAL A 318 9.18 31.07 17.21
CA VAL A 318 9.88 30.40 18.32
C VAL A 318 9.17 29.07 18.62
N LEU A 319 9.82 28.15 19.33
CA LEU A 319 9.31 26.80 19.62
C LEU A 319 9.26 26.51 21.13
N ASN A 320 9.04 27.53 21.95
CA ASN A 320 9.16 27.43 23.41
C ASN A 320 8.10 26.51 24.02
N GLN A 321 6.88 26.51 23.50
CA GLN A 321 5.79 25.62 23.95
C GLN A 321 5.56 24.39 23.05
N CYS A 322 6.43 24.16 22.07
CA CYS A 322 6.30 23.06 21.12
C CYS A 322 6.74 21.73 21.74
N ASN A 323 5.77 20.96 22.23
CA ASN A 323 5.98 19.68 22.90
C ASN A 323 5.48 18.48 22.10
N TYR A 324 4.98 18.68 20.87
CA TYR A 324 4.61 17.59 19.98
C TYR A 324 5.36 17.74 18.65
N VAL A 325 6.23 16.79 18.33
CA VAL A 325 7.10 16.87 17.14
C VAL A 325 6.89 15.65 16.28
N VAL A 326 6.69 15.87 14.98
CA VAL A 326 6.57 14.80 13.98
C VAL A 326 7.61 14.99 12.90
N LEU A 327 8.35 13.93 12.59
CA LEU A 327 9.26 13.81 11.47
C LEU A 327 8.65 12.80 10.47
N ASP A 328 8.00 13.25 9.41
CA ASP A 328 7.43 12.34 8.39
C ASP A 328 8.35 12.24 7.16
N GLU A 329 8.46 11.04 6.59
CA GLU A 329 9.45 10.67 5.56
C GLU A 329 10.90 11.05 5.99
N ALA A 330 11.32 10.57 7.17
CA ALA A 330 12.62 10.87 7.75
C ALA A 330 13.80 10.37 6.91
N ASP A 331 13.73 9.15 6.36
CA ASP A 331 14.65 8.63 5.35
C ASP A 331 14.89 9.63 4.22
N ARG A 332 13.81 10.21 3.71
CA ARG A 332 13.87 11.16 2.61
C ARG A 332 14.46 12.50 3.01
N MET A 333 14.23 12.97 4.24
CA MET A 333 14.90 14.16 4.75
C MET A 333 16.42 13.97 4.76
N ILE A 334 16.90 12.78 5.16
CA ILE A 334 18.33 12.45 5.11
C ILE A 334 18.82 12.38 3.66
N ASP A 335 18.10 11.72 2.76
CA ASP A 335 18.48 11.62 1.34
C ASP A 335 18.60 12.97 0.63
N MET A 336 17.76 13.94 1.02
CA MET A 336 17.79 15.30 0.49
C MET A 336 18.87 16.18 1.15
N GLY A 337 19.62 15.64 2.10
CA GLY A 337 20.65 16.37 2.84
C GLY A 337 20.08 17.35 3.87
N PHE A 338 18.85 17.14 4.34
CA PHE A 338 18.22 17.99 5.36
C PHE A 338 18.61 17.64 6.80
N GLU A 339 19.51 16.67 7.03
CA GLU A 339 19.96 16.29 8.38
C GLU A 339 20.39 17.51 9.22
N PRO A 340 21.26 18.43 8.73
CA PRO A 340 21.67 19.59 9.52
C PRO A 340 20.52 20.53 9.87
N GLN A 341 19.57 20.72 8.94
CA GLN A 341 18.43 21.61 9.15
C GLN A 341 17.43 21.03 10.14
N VAL A 342 17.18 19.71 10.08
CA VAL A 342 16.33 19.01 11.05
C VAL A 342 16.94 19.09 12.45
N VAL A 343 18.24 18.84 12.57
CA VAL A 343 19.00 18.99 13.82
C VAL A 343 18.88 20.42 14.36
N GLY A 344 19.14 21.44 13.52
CA GLY A 344 19.03 22.84 13.92
C GLY A 344 17.65 23.25 14.43
N VAL A 345 16.57 22.73 13.84
CA VAL A 345 15.20 22.94 14.33
C VAL A 345 14.97 22.27 15.69
N LEU A 346 15.42 21.02 15.85
CA LEU A 346 15.21 20.26 17.08
C LEU A 346 16.03 20.81 18.25
N ASP A 347 17.21 21.37 17.96
CA ASP A 347 18.08 22.02 18.93
C ASP A 347 17.56 23.40 19.38
N ALA A 348 16.71 24.05 18.55
CA ALA A 348 16.02 25.28 18.91
C ALA A 348 14.86 25.05 19.92
N MET A 349 14.46 23.80 20.16
CA MET A 349 13.40 23.46 21.12
C MET A 349 13.96 23.30 22.55
N PRO A 350 13.19 23.64 23.60
CA PRO A 350 13.65 23.49 24.98
C PRO A 350 13.99 22.04 25.34
N SER A 351 15.21 21.83 25.84
CA SER A 351 15.67 20.52 26.34
C SER A 351 15.04 20.15 27.68
N SER A 352 14.50 21.11 28.43
CA SER A 352 13.87 20.91 29.75
C SER A 352 12.65 20.00 29.72
N ASN A 353 11.98 19.90 28.57
CA ASN A 353 10.75 19.11 28.41
C ASN A 353 11.02 17.72 27.82
N LEU A 354 12.29 17.33 27.64
CA LEU A 354 12.63 15.97 27.26
C LEU A 354 12.25 14.97 28.35
N LYS A 355 11.80 13.79 27.93
CA LYS A 355 11.62 12.65 28.82
C LYS A 355 12.99 12.24 29.38
N PRO A 356 13.05 11.79 30.65
CA PRO A 356 14.28 11.25 31.22
C PRO A 356 14.77 10.03 30.43
N GLU A 357 16.09 9.79 30.45
CA GLU A 357 16.71 8.67 29.73
C GLU A 357 16.48 7.31 30.42
N ASN A 358 16.19 7.32 31.73
CA ASN A 358 15.96 6.11 32.50
C ASN A 358 14.60 5.49 32.15
N GLU A 359 14.59 4.26 31.64
CA GLU A 359 13.38 3.54 31.22
C GLU A 359 12.40 3.21 32.38
N ASP A 360 12.93 3.16 33.60
CA ASP A 360 12.20 2.87 34.83
C ASP A 360 11.80 4.13 35.62
N GLY A 361 12.19 5.32 35.16
CA GLY A 361 11.78 6.56 35.79
C GLY A 361 10.27 6.76 35.65
N GLU A 362 9.56 6.90 36.77
CA GLU A 362 8.17 7.37 36.74
C GLU A 362 8.14 8.77 36.13
N LEU A 363 7.31 8.95 35.10
CA LEU A 363 7.08 10.26 34.51
C LEU A 363 6.24 11.07 35.49
N ASP A 364 6.67 12.30 35.79
CA ASP A 364 5.89 13.21 36.61
C ASP A 364 4.59 13.54 35.88
N GLU A 365 3.45 13.12 36.44
CA GLU A 365 2.12 13.35 35.85
C GLU A 365 1.79 14.83 35.66
N LYS A 366 2.44 15.72 36.43
CA LYS A 366 2.23 17.17 36.34
C LYS A 366 3.10 17.84 35.28
N LYS A 367 4.16 17.18 34.81
CA LYS A 367 5.09 17.76 33.84
C LYS A 367 4.69 17.37 32.42
N VAL A 368 4.62 18.37 31.54
CA VAL A 368 4.40 18.15 30.11
C VAL A 368 5.71 17.74 29.47
N TYR A 369 5.80 16.49 29.03
CA TYR A 369 6.94 15.98 28.29
C TYR A 369 6.73 16.07 26.78
N ARG A 370 7.80 16.37 26.06
CA ARG A 370 7.83 16.35 24.61
C ARG A 370 7.56 14.93 24.09
N THR A 371 6.66 14.81 23.13
CA THR A 371 6.36 13.57 22.41
C THR A 371 6.86 13.70 20.98
N THR A 372 7.69 12.74 20.56
CA THR A 372 8.30 12.74 19.23
C THR A 372 7.85 11.53 18.43
N TYR A 373 7.30 11.78 17.26
CA TYR A 373 6.97 10.78 16.25
C TYR A 373 7.95 10.86 15.09
N MET A 374 8.45 9.72 14.64
CA MET A 374 9.27 9.60 13.46
C MET A 374 8.67 8.55 12.53
N PHE A 375 8.26 8.94 11.33
CA PHE A 375 7.78 8.02 10.31
C PHE A 375 8.78 7.91 9.16
N SER A 376 9.05 6.67 8.77
CA SER A 376 9.99 6.35 7.71
C SER A 376 9.51 5.10 6.96
N ALA A 377 9.90 4.93 5.69
CA ALA A 377 9.70 3.66 4.99
C ALA A 377 10.86 2.69 5.26
N THR A 378 12.05 3.23 5.48
CA THR A 378 13.29 2.48 5.77
C THR A 378 14.03 3.05 6.99
N MET A 379 14.94 2.26 7.57
CA MET A 379 15.81 2.69 8.67
C MET A 379 17.30 2.71 8.27
N PRO A 380 17.75 3.63 7.41
CA PRO A 380 19.18 3.81 7.16
C PRO A 380 19.88 4.41 8.38
N TYR A 381 21.21 4.26 8.46
CA TYR A 381 22.02 4.72 9.59
C TYR A 381 21.78 6.18 9.99
N GLY A 382 21.58 7.08 9.02
CA GLY A 382 21.28 8.50 9.30
C GLY A 382 19.96 8.69 10.06
N VAL A 383 18.92 7.93 9.72
CA VAL A 383 17.62 7.95 10.42
C VAL A 383 17.74 7.32 11.80
N GLU A 384 18.47 6.20 11.94
CA GLU A 384 18.72 5.58 13.24
C GLU A 384 19.48 6.51 14.19
N LYS A 385 20.49 7.22 13.68
CA LYS A 385 21.26 8.22 14.43
C LYS A 385 20.36 9.36 14.90
N LEU A 386 19.52 9.88 14.01
CA LEU A 386 18.53 10.91 14.37
C LEU A 386 17.57 10.40 15.45
N ALA A 387 17.11 9.15 15.31
CA ALA A 387 16.19 8.55 16.26
C ALA A 387 16.80 8.41 17.67
N LYS A 388 18.05 7.94 17.75
CA LYS A 388 18.78 7.80 19.02
C LYS A 388 18.98 9.14 19.73
N ASN A 389 19.23 10.21 18.97
CA ASN A 389 19.51 11.52 19.57
C ASN A 389 18.25 12.21 20.10
N TYR A 390 17.12 12.09 19.38
CA TYR A 390 15.94 12.93 19.63
C TYR A 390 14.72 12.21 20.20
N LEU A 391 14.65 10.89 20.14
CA LEU A 391 13.58 10.11 20.77
C LEU A 391 14.09 9.53 22.10
N ARG A 392 13.16 9.24 23.02
CA ARG A 392 13.44 8.65 24.33
C ARG A 392 12.56 7.43 24.56
N ASN A 393 13.19 6.26 24.74
CA ASN A 393 12.55 4.94 24.81
C ASN A 393 11.39 4.78 23.80
N PRO A 394 11.67 4.96 22.48
CA PRO A 394 10.63 4.92 21.47
C PRO A 394 10.11 3.52 21.25
N VAL A 395 8.81 3.41 20.95
CA VAL A 395 8.22 2.16 20.45
C VAL A 395 8.34 2.15 18.93
N VAL A 396 9.04 1.16 18.40
CA VAL A 396 9.11 0.93 16.95
C VAL A 396 7.89 0.13 16.54
N VAL A 397 7.06 0.72 15.69
CA VAL A 397 5.87 0.11 15.10
C VAL A 397 6.17 -0.17 13.64
N THR A 398 6.20 -1.44 13.27
CA THR A 398 6.39 -1.86 11.87
C THR A 398 5.07 -2.41 11.34
N VAL A 399 4.58 -1.84 10.23
CA VAL A 399 3.38 -2.32 9.55
C VAL A 399 3.76 -2.83 8.17
N GLY A 400 3.48 -4.11 7.91
CA GLY A 400 3.97 -4.80 6.72
C GLY A 400 5.42 -5.25 6.86
N THR A 401 6.12 -5.40 5.74
CA THR A 401 7.55 -5.70 5.73
C THR A 401 8.32 -4.45 5.34
N GLU A 402 9.33 -4.09 6.14
CA GLU A 402 10.19 -2.94 5.86
C GLU A 402 10.80 -3.00 4.46
N GLY A 403 10.77 -1.88 3.74
CA GLY A 403 11.37 -1.76 2.39
C GLY A 403 10.69 -2.57 1.28
N LYS A 404 9.61 -3.31 1.55
CA LYS A 404 8.88 -4.05 0.52
C LYS A 404 7.84 -3.18 -0.18
N ILE A 405 7.54 -3.57 -1.42
CA ILE A 405 6.45 -3.03 -2.21
C ILE A 405 5.20 -3.84 -1.87
N ALA A 406 4.04 -3.18 -1.76
CA ALA A 406 2.77 -3.86 -1.58
C ALA A 406 2.56 -5.03 -2.56
N ASP A 407 2.14 -6.19 -2.05
CA ASP A 407 1.87 -7.41 -2.83
C ASP A 407 0.82 -7.21 -3.95
N THR A 408 0.05 -6.14 -3.86
CA THR A 408 -0.95 -5.73 -4.86
C THR A 408 -0.34 -5.19 -6.16
N VAL A 409 0.96 -4.90 -6.18
CA VAL A 409 1.66 -4.35 -7.33
C VAL A 409 2.36 -5.45 -8.13
N SER A 410 1.91 -5.66 -9.36
CA SER A 410 2.60 -6.54 -10.32
C SER A 410 3.78 -5.80 -10.94
N GLN A 411 4.99 -6.29 -10.68
CA GLN A 411 6.22 -5.70 -11.17
C GLN A 411 6.71 -6.43 -12.42
N GLN A 412 7.08 -5.67 -13.45
CA GLN A 412 7.63 -6.15 -14.70
C GLN A 412 8.91 -5.38 -15.03
N VAL A 413 10.05 -6.06 -15.04
CA VAL A 413 11.32 -5.45 -15.46
C VAL A 413 11.63 -5.93 -16.87
N ILE A 414 12.04 -5.01 -17.74
CA ILE A 414 12.37 -5.30 -19.13
C ILE A 414 13.74 -4.69 -19.43
N MET A 415 14.70 -5.56 -19.74
CA MET A 415 16.01 -5.16 -20.23
C MET A 415 15.87 -4.71 -21.68
N ILE A 416 16.20 -3.45 -21.98
CA ILE A 416 16.10 -2.87 -23.33
C ILE A 416 17.22 -1.88 -23.60
N LYS A 417 17.46 -1.59 -24.88
CA LYS A 417 18.38 -0.52 -25.29
C LYS A 417 17.71 0.85 -25.13
N GLU A 418 18.51 1.90 -24.90
CA GLU A 418 18.01 3.27 -24.73
C GLU A 418 17.14 3.73 -25.92
N SER A 419 17.52 3.34 -27.14
CA SER A 419 16.79 3.66 -28.38
C SER A 419 15.40 3.00 -28.48
N GLU A 420 15.16 1.92 -27.75
CA GLU A 420 13.92 1.14 -27.80
C GLU A 420 12.90 1.59 -26.75
N LYS A 421 13.34 2.32 -25.72
CA LYS A 421 12.50 2.77 -24.59
C LYS A 421 11.24 3.50 -25.05
N PHE A 422 11.37 4.46 -25.97
CA PHE A 422 10.23 5.27 -26.43
C PHE A 422 9.19 4.43 -27.20
N SER A 423 9.64 3.50 -28.04
CA SER A 423 8.75 2.59 -28.78
C SER A 423 7.98 1.68 -27.82
N LYS A 424 8.66 1.16 -26.80
CA LYS A 424 8.03 0.31 -25.78
C LYS A 424 7.06 1.11 -24.89
N LEU A 425 7.44 2.32 -24.47
CA LEU A 425 6.57 3.23 -23.72
C LEU A 425 5.24 3.46 -24.47
N LYS A 426 5.33 3.78 -25.77
CA LYS A 426 4.14 3.98 -26.61
C LYS A 426 3.23 2.74 -26.61
N LYS A 427 3.79 1.54 -26.75
CA LYS A 427 3.01 0.28 -26.73
C LYS A 427 2.27 0.10 -25.40
N LEU A 428 2.97 0.27 -24.28
CA LEU A 428 2.37 0.16 -22.94
C LEU A 428 1.23 1.16 -22.72
N LEU A 429 1.42 2.41 -23.13
CA LEU A 429 0.38 3.44 -23.01
C LEU A 429 -0.84 3.15 -23.90
N VAL A 430 -0.64 2.55 -25.08
CA VAL A 430 -1.74 2.10 -25.96
C VAL A 430 -2.51 0.93 -25.33
N GLU A 431 -1.80 -0.06 -24.77
CA GLU A 431 -2.39 -1.23 -24.11
C GLU A 431 -3.17 -0.85 -22.84
N LEU A 432 -2.73 0.19 -22.13
CA LEU A 432 -3.39 0.68 -20.93
C LEU A 432 -4.80 1.24 -21.22
N GLY A 433 -4.98 1.86 -22.38
CA GLY A 433 -6.23 2.51 -22.81
C GLY A 433 -6.43 3.91 -22.24
N ASP A 434 -7.38 4.65 -22.82
CA ASP A 434 -7.47 6.12 -22.65
C ASP A 434 -8.07 6.56 -21.30
N TYR A 435 -8.74 5.65 -20.59
CA TYR A 435 -9.46 5.91 -19.32
C TYR A 435 -8.61 5.69 -18.07
N LYS A 436 -7.47 4.99 -18.18
CA LYS A 436 -6.60 4.65 -17.05
C LYS A 436 -5.46 5.65 -16.94
N LYS A 437 -5.05 5.97 -15.71
CA LYS A 437 -3.96 6.88 -15.43
C LYS A 437 -2.61 6.16 -15.39
N ALA A 438 -1.60 6.76 -16.01
CA ALA A 438 -0.21 6.35 -15.91
C ALA A 438 0.69 7.46 -15.39
N ILE A 439 1.72 7.07 -14.62
CA ILE A 439 2.85 7.94 -14.30
C ILE A 439 4.08 7.38 -14.99
N VAL A 440 4.80 8.24 -15.72
CA VAL A 440 6.07 7.91 -16.39
C VAL A 440 7.18 8.64 -15.66
N PHE A 441 8.07 7.89 -15.04
CA PHE A 441 9.20 8.42 -14.30
C PHE A 441 10.46 8.50 -15.17
N VAL A 442 11.12 9.65 -15.11
CA VAL A 442 12.41 9.91 -15.76
C VAL A 442 13.38 10.57 -14.78
N ASN A 443 14.67 10.39 -15.02
CA ASN A 443 15.69 10.92 -14.10
C ASN A 443 15.98 12.40 -14.35
N THR A 444 15.82 12.89 -15.59
CA THR A 444 16.18 14.28 -15.96
C THR A 444 15.01 15.07 -16.52
N GLN A 445 15.04 16.38 -16.26
CA GLN A 445 14.00 17.31 -16.71
C GLN A 445 13.97 17.46 -18.24
N ILE A 446 15.13 17.39 -18.89
CA ILE A 446 15.27 17.47 -20.34
C ILE A 446 14.59 16.26 -21.00
N LYS A 447 14.80 15.05 -20.45
CA LYS A 447 14.11 13.84 -20.92
C LYS A 447 12.60 13.94 -20.71
N ALA A 448 12.14 14.51 -19.59
CA ALA A 448 10.71 14.70 -19.33
C ALA A 448 10.03 15.52 -20.44
N GLU A 449 10.60 16.67 -20.77
CA GLU A 449 10.11 17.55 -21.84
C GLU A 449 10.18 16.88 -23.22
N PHE A 450 11.25 16.13 -23.50
CA PHE A 450 11.39 15.38 -24.74
C PHE A 450 10.28 14.32 -24.92
N ILE A 451 10.01 13.53 -23.88
CA ILE A 451 8.96 12.50 -23.92
C ILE A 451 7.59 13.14 -24.13
N VAL A 452 7.29 14.22 -23.40
CA VAL A 452 5.99 14.92 -23.50
C VAL A 452 5.77 15.43 -24.93
N LYS A 453 6.73 16.17 -25.49
CA LYS A 453 6.64 16.67 -26.88
C LYS A 453 6.41 15.57 -27.91
N ASN A 454 7.03 14.40 -27.73
CA ASN A 454 6.86 13.29 -28.66
C ASN A 454 5.55 12.54 -28.45
N LEU A 455 5.04 12.44 -27.22
CA LEU A 455 3.73 11.85 -26.95
C LEU A 455 2.58 12.76 -27.40
N GLU A 456 2.71 14.08 -27.26
CA GLU A 456 1.72 15.07 -27.74
C GLU A 456 1.55 15.01 -29.26
N LYS A 457 2.65 14.83 -30.02
CA LYS A 457 2.61 14.67 -31.48
C LYS A 457 1.76 13.48 -31.95
N LEU A 458 1.58 12.47 -31.11
CA LEU A 458 0.79 11.28 -31.45
C LEU A 458 -0.73 11.53 -31.33
N ALA A 459 -1.15 12.70 -30.86
CA ALA A 459 -2.54 13.20 -30.72
C ALA A 459 -3.52 12.33 -29.89
N ARG A 460 -3.09 11.14 -29.46
CA ARG A 460 -3.91 10.17 -28.71
C ARG A 460 -3.78 10.29 -27.19
N PHE A 461 -2.68 10.84 -26.69
CA PHE A 461 -2.38 10.89 -25.26
C PHE A 461 -2.59 12.28 -24.70
N ARG A 462 -3.27 12.38 -23.54
CA ARG A 462 -3.45 13.63 -22.80
C ARG A 462 -2.34 13.68 -21.76
N VAL A 463 -1.20 14.21 -22.16
CA VAL A 463 0.04 14.19 -21.37
C VAL A 463 0.21 15.51 -20.63
N THR A 464 0.75 15.44 -19.43
CA THR A 464 1.28 16.60 -18.72
C THR A 464 2.63 16.27 -18.08
N THR A 465 3.37 17.29 -17.68
CA THR A 465 4.70 17.15 -17.11
C THR A 465 4.82 17.85 -15.76
N SER A 466 5.63 17.27 -14.86
CA SER A 466 5.97 17.85 -13.57
C SER A 466 7.45 17.60 -13.24
N HIS A 467 8.27 18.64 -13.37
CA HIS A 467 9.69 18.63 -12.96
C HIS A 467 10.12 19.98 -12.38
N GLY A 468 11.30 20.03 -11.77
CA GLY A 468 11.81 21.19 -11.02
C GLY A 468 11.97 22.50 -11.80
N GLY A 469 11.96 22.45 -13.13
CA GLY A 469 12.04 23.61 -14.02
C GLY A 469 10.70 24.28 -14.34
N LYS A 470 9.56 23.67 -14.00
CA LYS A 470 8.23 24.30 -14.13
C LYS A 470 7.99 25.28 -12.98
N SER A 471 7.23 26.35 -13.22
CA SER A 471 6.77 27.23 -12.15
C SER A 471 5.82 26.49 -11.20
N GLN A 472 5.66 26.99 -9.97
CA GLN A 472 4.79 26.36 -8.96
C GLN A 472 3.32 26.32 -9.42
N GLU A 473 2.83 27.39 -10.05
CA GLU A 473 1.48 27.46 -10.61
C GLU A 473 1.27 26.44 -11.74
N GLN A 474 2.26 26.28 -12.62
CA GLN A 474 2.22 25.27 -13.69
C GLN A 474 2.16 23.87 -13.11
N ARG A 475 2.97 23.56 -12.08
CA ARG A 475 2.93 22.25 -11.41
C ARG A 475 1.56 21.98 -10.79
N LYS A 476 1.00 22.96 -10.07
CA LYS A 476 -0.33 22.85 -9.46
C LYS A 476 -1.40 22.57 -10.51
N THR A 477 -1.40 23.34 -11.60
CA THR A 477 -2.32 23.17 -12.73
C THR A 477 -2.20 21.80 -13.39
N SER A 478 -0.97 21.32 -13.63
CA SER A 478 -0.71 19.99 -14.18
C SER A 478 -1.24 18.88 -13.29
N LEU A 479 -1.00 18.97 -11.97
CA LEU A 479 -1.44 17.98 -10.99
C LEU A 479 -2.96 17.99 -10.81
N GLU A 480 -3.58 19.17 -10.74
CA GLU A 480 -5.04 19.32 -10.68
C GLU A 480 -5.70 18.76 -11.94
N GLY A 481 -5.14 19.04 -13.12
CA GLY A 481 -5.60 18.45 -14.37
C GLY A 481 -5.48 16.92 -14.40
N PHE A 482 -4.39 16.37 -13.87
CA PHE A 482 -4.19 14.92 -13.78
C PHE A 482 -5.12 14.27 -12.74
N ARG A 483 -5.38 14.92 -11.61
CA ARG A 483 -6.39 14.50 -10.63
C ARG A 483 -7.78 14.51 -11.25
N GLY A 484 -8.15 15.59 -11.93
CA GLY A 484 -9.45 15.79 -12.58
C GLY A 484 -9.68 15.03 -13.90
N ASN A 485 -8.85 14.02 -14.22
CA ASN A 485 -8.95 13.23 -15.46
C ASN A 485 -8.82 14.03 -16.76
N ARG A 486 -8.33 15.28 -16.72
CA ARG A 486 -8.01 16.08 -17.92
C ARG A 486 -6.81 15.47 -18.64
N PHE A 487 -5.81 15.05 -17.88
CA PHE A 487 -4.63 14.33 -18.36
C PHE A 487 -4.68 12.87 -17.88
N ASN A 488 -4.27 11.94 -18.73
CA ASN A 488 -4.18 10.51 -18.40
C ASN A 488 -2.73 10.03 -18.22
N VAL A 489 -1.74 10.78 -18.71
CA VAL A 489 -0.31 10.46 -18.54
C VAL A 489 0.39 11.63 -17.88
N LEU A 490 1.06 11.36 -16.76
CA LEU A 490 1.93 12.32 -16.08
C LEU A 490 3.39 11.89 -16.24
N VAL A 491 4.21 12.71 -16.90
CA VAL A 491 5.66 12.50 -16.97
C VAL A 491 6.32 13.32 -15.87
N ALA A 492 7.09 12.69 -14.99
CA ALA A 492 7.65 13.37 -13.82
C ALA A 492 9.05 12.89 -13.43
N THR A 493 9.80 13.77 -12.77
CA THR A 493 11.04 13.41 -12.07
C THR A 493 10.76 13.09 -10.61
N ASP A 494 11.67 12.35 -9.97
CA ASP A 494 11.58 11.92 -8.57
C ASP A 494 11.21 13.02 -7.58
N VAL A 495 11.83 14.20 -7.75
CA VAL A 495 11.69 15.34 -6.83
C VAL A 495 10.23 15.78 -6.70
N LEU A 496 9.47 15.77 -7.80
CA LEU A 496 8.08 16.28 -7.81
C LEU A 496 7.03 15.20 -7.80
N ALA A 497 7.38 13.97 -8.17
CA ALA A 497 6.44 12.85 -8.13
C ALA A 497 6.17 12.35 -6.71
N ARG A 498 7.10 12.60 -5.79
CA ARG A 498 7.00 12.18 -4.40
C ARG A 498 6.25 13.22 -3.56
N GLY A 499 5.09 12.81 -3.05
CA GLY A 499 4.10 13.69 -2.41
C GLY A 499 2.91 13.99 -3.32
N ILE A 500 2.93 13.51 -4.57
CA ILE A 500 1.72 13.46 -5.39
C ILE A 500 0.79 12.41 -4.78
N ASP A 501 -0.28 12.90 -4.16
CA ASP A 501 -1.44 12.10 -3.84
C ASP A 501 -2.41 12.12 -5.01
N VAL A 502 -2.28 11.12 -5.88
CA VAL A 502 -3.23 10.86 -6.95
C VAL A 502 -3.72 9.44 -6.75
N GLU A 503 -5.02 9.34 -6.50
CA GLU A 503 -5.71 8.06 -6.43
C GLU A 503 -5.82 7.44 -7.84
N ASP A 504 -5.88 6.11 -7.89
CA ASP A 504 -6.22 5.34 -9.08
C ASP A 504 -5.20 5.40 -10.23
N ILE A 505 -3.92 5.38 -9.88
CA ILE A 505 -2.86 5.13 -10.85
C ILE A 505 -2.85 3.64 -11.19
N ALA A 506 -3.20 3.30 -12.42
CA ALA A 506 -3.26 1.93 -12.89
C ALA A 506 -1.87 1.40 -13.26
N HIS A 507 -1.00 2.26 -13.79
CA HIS A 507 0.32 1.86 -14.29
C HIS A 507 1.40 2.87 -13.92
N VAL A 508 2.44 2.42 -13.24
CA VAL A 508 3.68 3.16 -13.05
C VAL A 508 4.70 2.66 -14.08
N ILE A 509 5.29 3.57 -14.84
CA ILE A 509 6.31 3.24 -15.84
C ILE A 509 7.60 3.95 -15.45
N ASN A 510 8.59 3.18 -15.00
CA ASN A 510 9.95 3.69 -14.80
C ASN A 510 10.66 3.67 -16.15
N TYR A 511 10.59 4.80 -16.87
CA TYR A 511 11.24 4.95 -18.17
C TYR A 511 12.76 4.96 -18.03
N ASP A 512 13.26 5.63 -16.99
CA ASP A 512 14.62 5.50 -16.51
C ASP A 512 14.59 4.81 -15.13
N MET A 513 15.48 3.85 -14.91
CA MET A 513 15.67 3.25 -13.59
C MET A 513 16.24 4.31 -12.63
N PRO A 514 15.71 4.46 -11.40
CA PRO A 514 16.31 5.34 -10.41
C PRO A 514 17.69 4.84 -9.98
N ASN A 515 18.56 5.76 -9.58
CA ASN A 515 19.93 5.47 -9.14
C ASN A 515 19.99 4.73 -7.79
N LYS A 516 18.91 4.78 -7.02
CA LYS A 516 18.77 4.17 -5.70
C LYS A 516 17.57 3.22 -5.68
N ILE A 517 17.67 2.15 -4.90
CA ILE A 517 16.62 1.14 -4.82
C ILE A 517 15.42 1.61 -3.97
N GLU A 518 15.66 2.46 -2.99
CA GLU A 518 14.62 3.08 -2.16
C GLU A 518 13.69 3.95 -3.02
N ASP A 519 14.28 4.68 -3.95
CA ASP A 519 13.58 5.50 -4.93
C ASP A 519 12.69 4.65 -5.84
N TYR A 520 13.16 3.46 -6.24
CA TYR A 520 12.37 2.50 -7.01
C TYR A 520 11.13 2.04 -6.24
N THR A 521 11.28 1.68 -4.96
CA THR A 521 10.16 1.31 -4.09
C THR A 521 9.15 2.45 -3.99
N HIS A 522 9.61 3.69 -3.84
CA HIS A 522 8.73 4.87 -3.77
C HIS A 522 7.98 5.19 -5.06
N ARG A 523 8.62 4.97 -6.22
CA ARG A 523 7.97 5.13 -7.53
C ARG A 523 6.90 4.05 -7.72
N THR A 524 7.25 2.80 -7.47
CA THR A 524 6.36 1.65 -7.62
C THR A 524 5.18 1.72 -6.65
N GLY A 525 5.38 2.22 -5.43
CA GLY A 525 4.32 2.47 -4.43
C GLY A 525 3.34 3.61 -4.77
N ARG A 526 3.46 4.25 -5.95
CA ARG A 526 2.42 5.17 -6.47
C ARG A 526 1.22 4.43 -7.03
N THR A 527 1.35 3.15 -7.38
CA THR A 527 0.23 2.26 -7.69
C THR A 527 0.00 1.29 -6.53
N GLY A 528 -1.06 0.48 -6.60
CA GLY A 528 -1.32 -0.55 -5.58
C GLY A 528 -1.91 -0.05 -4.26
N ARG A 529 -2.24 1.25 -4.15
CA ARG A 529 -2.71 1.88 -2.91
C ARG A 529 -4.09 1.36 -2.49
N ALA A 530 -4.30 1.27 -1.18
CA ALA A 530 -5.58 0.89 -0.55
C ALA A 530 -6.19 -0.44 -1.07
N GLY A 531 -5.33 -1.42 -1.40
CA GLY A 531 -5.77 -2.75 -1.83
C GLY A 531 -6.15 -2.88 -3.31
N LYS A 532 -6.10 -1.80 -4.10
CA LYS A 532 -6.29 -1.88 -5.56
C LYS A 532 -5.08 -2.56 -6.20
N ARG A 533 -5.28 -3.32 -7.27
CA ARG A 533 -4.19 -3.93 -8.05
C ARG A 533 -3.54 -2.89 -8.95
N GLY A 534 -2.22 -2.91 -9.00
CA GLY A 534 -1.39 -1.98 -9.77
C GLY A 534 -0.39 -2.71 -10.66
N VAL A 535 0.08 -2.07 -11.72
CA VAL A 535 1.20 -2.57 -12.54
C VAL A 535 2.35 -1.56 -12.49
N SER A 536 3.57 -2.05 -12.30
CA SER A 536 4.79 -1.27 -12.43
C SER A 536 5.69 -1.89 -13.50
N THR A 537 6.00 -1.13 -14.55
CA THR A 537 6.92 -1.58 -15.59
C THR A 537 8.18 -0.73 -15.57
N THR A 538 9.34 -1.39 -15.53
CA THR A 538 10.64 -0.74 -15.44
C THR A 538 11.51 -1.11 -16.63
N PHE A 539 12.04 -0.08 -17.28
CA PHE A 539 13.04 -0.24 -18.33
C PHE A 539 14.41 -0.21 -17.69
N LEU A 540 15.16 -1.27 -17.92
CA LEU A 540 16.50 -1.45 -17.37
C LEU A 540 17.51 -1.48 -18.52
N THR A 541 18.60 -0.74 -18.38
CA THR A 541 19.67 -0.64 -19.37
C THR A 541 20.99 -1.12 -18.78
N LEU A 542 22.01 -1.28 -19.62
CA LEU A 542 23.37 -1.63 -19.19
C LEU A 542 24.09 -0.50 -18.43
N GLU A 543 23.52 0.70 -18.37
CA GLU A 543 24.06 1.82 -17.59
C GLU A 543 23.63 1.73 -16.12
N ASP A 544 22.52 1.04 -15.82
CA ASP A 544 21.92 0.96 -14.49
C ASP A 544 22.55 -0.14 -13.60
N ARG A 545 23.83 -0.49 -13.82
CA ARG A 545 24.48 -1.67 -13.21
C ARG A 545 24.52 -1.63 -11.69
N ASP A 546 24.63 -0.44 -11.13
CA ASP A 546 24.76 -0.22 -9.69
C ASP A 546 23.52 -0.69 -8.91
N VAL A 547 22.34 -0.73 -9.54
CA VAL A 547 21.10 -1.16 -8.87
C VAL A 547 20.71 -2.61 -9.20
N PHE A 548 21.49 -3.32 -10.03
CA PHE A 548 21.12 -4.66 -10.52
C PHE A 548 21.00 -5.68 -9.39
N TYR A 549 21.94 -5.68 -8.45
CA TYR A 549 21.93 -6.61 -7.33
C TYR A 549 20.71 -6.38 -6.43
N ASP A 550 20.51 -5.14 -5.98
CA ASP A 550 19.42 -4.81 -5.06
C ASP A 550 18.04 -5.00 -5.71
N LEU A 551 17.89 -4.61 -6.98
CA LEU A 551 16.67 -4.84 -7.76
C LEU A 551 16.38 -6.34 -7.90
N LYS A 552 17.40 -7.16 -8.18
CA LYS A 552 17.21 -8.61 -8.29
C LYS A 552 16.75 -9.22 -6.97
N GLN A 553 17.36 -8.85 -5.84
CA GLN A 553 16.94 -9.34 -4.52
C GLN A 553 15.50 -8.93 -4.24
N MET A 554 15.15 -7.67 -4.48
CA MET A 554 13.78 -7.18 -4.30
C MET A 554 12.76 -7.95 -5.15
N LEU A 555 13.04 -8.23 -6.42
CA LEU A 555 12.13 -8.99 -7.28
C LEU A 555 11.93 -10.42 -6.77
N ILE A 556 12.99 -11.07 -6.27
CA ILE A 556 12.91 -12.41 -5.66
C ILE A 556 12.05 -12.38 -4.40
N GLU A 557 12.29 -11.40 -3.53
CA GLU A 557 11.52 -11.22 -2.29
C GLU A 557 10.04 -10.94 -2.54
N CYS A 558 9.73 -10.17 -3.58
CA CYS A 558 8.37 -9.84 -4.01
C CYS A 558 7.73 -10.94 -4.89
N LYS A 559 8.39 -12.09 -5.06
CA LYS A 559 7.95 -13.20 -5.93
C LYS A 559 7.60 -12.75 -7.36
N SER A 560 8.26 -11.69 -7.82
CA SER A 560 8.05 -11.09 -9.13
C SER A 560 8.99 -11.72 -10.16
N PRO A 561 8.61 -11.77 -11.45
CA PRO A 561 9.43 -12.41 -12.47
C PRO A 561 10.75 -11.66 -12.66
N VAL A 562 11.87 -12.33 -12.40
CA VAL A 562 13.21 -11.79 -12.65
C VAL A 562 13.58 -12.02 -14.12
N PRO A 563 13.94 -10.97 -14.88
CA PRO A 563 14.40 -11.15 -16.26
C PRO A 563 15.63 -12.07 -16.29
N PRO A 564 15.67 -13.10 -17.16
CA PRO A 564 16.81 -14.01 -17.25
C PRO A 564 18.13 -13.30 -17.53
N GLU A 565 18.06 -12.21 -18.30
CA GLU A 565 19.20 -11.34 -18.60
C GLU A 565 19.77 -10.67 -17.34
N LEU A 566 18.90 -10.10 -16.49
CA LEU A 566 19.30 -9.54 -15.20
C LEU A 566 19.86 -10.63 -14.29
N ALA A 567 19.19 -11.78 -14.19
CA ALA A 567 19.59 -12.87 -13.30
C ALA A 567 21.00 -13.42 -13.61
N ARG A 568 21.39 -13.45 -14.89
CA ARG A 568 22.68 -13.95 -15.38
C ARG A 568 23.81 -12.90 -15.32
N HIS A 569 23.47 -11.61 -15.35
CA HIS A 569 24.44 -10.51 -15.42
C HIS A 569 25.36 -10.48 -14.19
N GLU A 570 26.65 -10.22 -14.39
CA GLU A 570 27.67 -10.25 -13.32
C GLU A 570 27.42 -9.23 -12.21
N ALA A 571 27.05 -8.00 -12.58
CA ALA A 571 26.69 -6.94 -11.63
C ALA A 571 25.47 -7.28 -10.73
N SER A 572 24.67 -8.30 -11.08
CA SER A 572 23.54 -8.75 -10.25
C SER A 572 23.93 -9.78 -9.19
N LYS A 573 25.18 -10.29 -9.23
CA LYS A 573 25.63 -11.38 -8.35
C LYS A 573 26.22 -10.87 -7.05
N PHE A 574 26.83 -9.68 -7.07
CA PHE A 574 27.53 -9.10 -5.93
C PHE A 574 27.00 -7.72 -5.61
N LYS A 575 27.04 -7.35 -4.32
CA LYS A 575 26.68 -6.00 -3.90
C LYS A 575 27.62 -4.98 -4.56
N PRO A 576 27.09 -3.84 -5.05
CA PRO A 576 27.91 -2.75 -5.55
C PRO A 576 28.96 -2.33 -4.51
N GLY A 577 30.20 -2.11 -4.95
CA GLY A 577 31.32 -1.71 -4.07
C GLY A 577 32.03 -2.85 -3.33
N THR A 578 31.59 -4.11 -3.44
CA THR A 578 32.25 -5.26 -2.77
C THR A 578 33.52 -5.73 -3.49
N PHE A 579 33.75 -5.31 -4.74
CA PHE A 579 34.96 -5.62 -5.50
C PHE A 579 35.73 -4.33 -5.86
N ARG A 580 36.90 -4.14 -5.24
CA ARG A 580 38.00 -3.41 -5.88
C ARG A 580 38.49 -4.29 -7.02
N ALA A 581 38.37 -3.80 -8.25
CA ALA A 581 38.80 -4.53 -9.44
C ALA A 581 40.29 -4.90 -9.34
N HIS A 582 40.60 -6.20 -9.44
CA HIS A 582 41.84 -6.64 -10.04
C HIS A 582 41.54 -6.88 -11.53
N SER A 583 41.86 -5.89 -12.34
CA SER A 583 42.17 -6.02 -13.76
C SER A 583 42.88 -4.77 -14.22
#